data_AF-C4XVD8-F1
#
_entry.id   AF-C4XVD8-F1
#
_cell.length_a   1.000
_cell.length_b   1.000
_cell.length_c   1.000
_cell.angle_alpha   90.00
_cell.angle_beta   90.00
_cell.angle_gamma   90.00
#
_symmetry.space_group_name_H-M   'P 1'
#
loop_
_entity.id
_entity.type
_entity.pdbx_description
1 polymer ?
#
loop_
_entity_poly.entity_id
_entity_poly.type
_entity_poly.pdbx_seq_one_letter_code
_entity_poly.pdbx_strand_id
1 'polypeptide(L)'
;MSTSSSVTTDGPSTTPSRPSASLPPASRKGLEQDPPNEEFKKLLSEVDSKLREQDRQRAKVAQAIAKAKDLAAAMGKRGVKLGKAAYQELTGVKKPVLDEQGVLHWPVLLLYPEVMSSDFIEDFPDTDTFSPHLDVISS
;
A
#
# COMPACT_ATOMS: atom_id res chain seq x y z
N MET A 1 5.65 60.93 25.91
CA MET A 1 5.46 60.09 24.71
C MET A 1 5.47 58.65 25.15
N SER A 2 4.39 57.96 24.82
CA SER A 2 4.21 56.51 24.64
C SER A 2 4.46 55.51 25.77
N THR A 3 3.38 54.78 26.02
CA THR A 3 3.08 53.64 26.88
C THR A 3 3.81 52.34 26.55
N SER A 4 3.90 51.51 27.59
CA SER A 4 3.97 50.03 27.70
C SER A 4 3.73 49.16 26.46
N SER A 5 4.46 48.04 26.35
CA SER A 5 3.96 46.71 26.78
C SER A 5 4.74 45.56 26.14
N SER A 6 5.06 44.58 26.99
CA SER A 6 5.60 43.26 26.67
C SER A 6 4.65 42.47 25.75
N VAL A 7 5.21 41.83 24.72
CA VAL A 7 4.52 40.78 23.95
C VAL A 7 5.18 39.45 24.25
N THR A 8 4.47 38.65 25.04
CA THR A 8 4.64 37.21 25.16
C THR A 8 3.84 36.58 24.03
N THR A 9 4.49 35.96 23.07
CA THR A 9 3.85 35.13 22.04
C THR A 9 4.10 33.67 22.40
N ASP A 10 3.21 33.09 23.20
CA ASP A 10 3.08 31.64 23.31
C ASP A 10 1.71 31.28 22.75
N GLY A 11 1.71 30.81 21.50
CA GLY A 11 0.52 30.45 20.76
C GLY A 11 0.08 29.02 21.11
N PRO A 12 -1.23 28.75 21.25
CA PRO A 12 -1.70 27.40 21.54
C PRO A 12 -1.41 26.49 20.34
N SER A 13 -0.64 25.43 20.61
CA SER A 13 -0.46 24.23 19.80
C SER A 13 -1.82 23.72 19.30
N THR A 14 -2.18 24.12 18.09
CA THR A 14 -3.36 23.61 17.39
C THR A 14 -2.90 22.39 16.60
N THR A 15 -2.94 21.24 17.25
CA THR A 15 -3.04 19.94 16.59
C THR A 15 -4.13 20.03 15.52
N PRO A 16 -3.89 19.69 14.25
CA PRO A 16 -4.95 19.61 13.26
C PRO A 16 -5.77 18.35 13.60
N SER A 17 -6.82 18.55 14.41
CA SER A 17 -7.89 17.58 14.57
C SER A 17 -8.40 17.22 13.19
N ARG A 18 -8.14 15.97 12.80
CA ARG A 18 -8.67 15.30 11.62
C ARG A 18 -10.11 15.79 11.35
N PRO A 19 -10.44 16.30 10.15
CA PRO A 19 -11.80 16.73 9.88
C PRO A 19 -12.70 15.49 10.00
N SER A 20 -13.46 15.44 11.09
CA SER A 20 -14.57 14.51 11.25
C SER A 20 -15.45 14.72 10.02
N ALA A 21 -15.63 13.66 9.24
CA ALA A 21 -16.40 13.67 8.00
C ALA A 21 -17.79 14.23 8.28
N SER A 22 -17.95 15.54 8.03
CA SER A 22 -19.18 16.27 8.24
C SER A 22 -19.61 16.78 6.88
N LEU A 23 -20.87 16.56 6.54
CA LEU A 23 -21.51 16.93 5.29
C LEU A 23 -21.09 18.34 4.84
N PRO A 24 -20.94 18.60 3.51
CA PRO A 24 -20.71 19.94 3.02
C PRO A 24 -21.76 20.89 3.63
N PRO A 25 -21.36 22.05 4.17
CA PRO A 25 -22.26 22.94 4.90
C PRO A 25 -23.47 23.40 4.06
N ALA A 26 -23.33 23.42 2.73
CA ALA A 26 -24.40 23.74 1.80
C ALA A 26 -25.52 22.68 1.75
N SER A 27 -25.17 21.39 1.74
CA SER A 27 -26.13 20.29 1.60
C SER A 27 -26.94 20.06 2.88
N ARG A 28 -26.35 20.32 4.05
CA ARG A 28 -27.04 20.25 5.34
C ARG A 28 -28.16 21.30 5.45
N LYS A 29 -27.85 22.53 5.00
CA LYS A 29 -28.75 23.68 5.12
C LYS A 29 -29.95 23.61 4.16
N GLY A 30 -29.81 22.94 3.01
CA GLY A 30 -30.90 22.72 2.06
C GLY A 30 -31.95 21.71 2.56
N LEU A 31 -31.53 20.68 3.30
CA LEU A 31 -32.43 19.66 3.86
C LEU A 31 -33.24 20.19 5.08
N GLU A 32 -32.69 21.17 5.79
CA GLU A 32 -33.39 21.89 6.88
C GLU A 32 -34.49 22.83 6.35
N GLN A 33 -34.35 23.33 5.11
CA GLN A 33 -35.31 24.22 4.48
C GLN A 33 -36.38 23.47 3.68
N ASP A 34 -36.08 22.28 3.15
CA ASP A 34 -37.04 21.45 2.41
C ASP A 34 -36.85 19.93 2.67
N PRO A 35 -37.36 19.41 3.81
CA PRO A 35 -37.25 18.00 4.21
C PRO A 35 -37.81 16.93 3.23
N PRO A 36 -38.88 17.20 2.45
CA PRO A 36 -39.40 16.24 1.47
C PRO A 36 -38.63 16.22 0.15
N ASN A 37 -37.57 17.01 -0.03
CA ASN A 37 -36.81 17.00 -1.28
C ASN A 37 -35.97 15.72 -1.41
N GLU A 38 -36.53 14.76 -2.16
CA GLU A 38 -35.91 13.48 -2.50
C GLU A 38 -34.59 13.64 -3.27
N GLU A 39 -34.37 14.75 -3.98
CA GLU A 39 -33.11 15.00 -4.69
C GLU A 39 -31.94 15.22 -3.73
N PHE A 40 -32.15 15.92 -2.61
CA PHE A 40 -31.10 16.10 -1.61
C PHE A 40 -30.76 14.78 -0.92
N LYS A 41 -31.76 13.96 -0.59
CA LYS A 41 -31.52 12.62 0.00
C LYS A 41 -30.74 11.72 -0.97
N LYS A 42 -31.09 11.75 -2.26
CA LYS A 42 -30.39 11.00 -3.30
C LYS A 42 -28.94 11.47 -3.46
N LEU A 43 -28.72 12.79 -3.48
CA LEU A 43 -27.39 13.38 -3.57
C LEU A 43 -26.52 13.02 -2.35
N LEU A 44 -27.09 13.02 -1.14
CA LEU A 44 -26.40 12.61 0.09
C LEU A 44 -25.96 11.13 0.01
N SER A 45 -26.87 10.25 -0.41
CA SER A 45 -26.55 8.82 -0.63
C SER A 45 -25.42 8.63 -1.65
N GLU A 46 -25.41 9.42 -2.72
CA GLU A 46 -24.36 9.37 -3.74
C GLU A 46 -23.01 9.87 -3.20
N VAL A 47 -23.00 10.97 -2.44
CA VAL A 47 -21.80 11.51 -1.78
C VAL A 47 -21.22 10.48 -0.80
N ASP A 48 -22.05 9.86 0.03
CA ASP A 48 -21.63 8.84 0.99
C ASP A 48 -21.06 7.60 0.28
N SER A 49 -21.69 7.18 -0.82
CA SER A 49 -21.23 6.03 -1.62
C SER A 49 -19.87 6.31 -2.26
N LYS A 50 -19.68 7.50 -2.85
CA LYS A 50 -18.41 7.94 -3.43
C LYS A 50 -17.32 8.09 -2.37
N LEU A 51 -17.66 8.58 -1.17
CA LEU A 51 -16.72 8.70 -0.07
C LEU A 51 -16.24 7.32 0.40
N ARG A 52 -17.15 6.36 0.59
CA ARG A 52 -16.79 4.98 0.96
C ARG A 52 -15.89 4.31 -0.06
N GLU A 53 -16.14 4.52 -1.35
CA GLU A 53 -15.30 3.97 -2.41
C GLU A 53 -13.91 4.64 -2.43
N GLN A 54 -13.84 5.95 -2.23
CA GLN A 54 -12.56 6.65 -2.10
C GLN A 54 -11.77 6.15 -0.89
N ASP A 55 -12.41 6.00 0.27
CA ASP A 55 -11.77 5.49 1.48
C ASP A 55 -11.28 4.05 1.28
N ARG A 56 -12.04 3.21 0.58
CA ARG A 56 -11.63 1.86 0.22
C ARG A 56 -10.42 1.86 -0.71
N GLN A 57 -10.40 2.73 -1.73
CA GLN A 57 -9.24 2.90 -2.61
C GLN A 57 -8.01 3.35 -1.82
N ARG A 58 -8.18 4.35 -0.96
CA ARG A 58 -7.09 4.89 -0.12
C ARG A 58 -6.55 3.83 0.83
N ALA A 59 -7.41 3.04 1.46
CA ALA A 59 -6.99 1.95 2.33
C ALA A 59 -6.18 0.89 1.58
N LYS A 60 -6.63 0.49 0.37
CA LYS A 60 -5.89 -0.46 -0.49
C LYS A 60 -4.51 0.07 -0.88
N VAL A 61 -4.43 1.35 -1.28
CA VAL A 61 -3.16 1.98 -1.67
C VAL A 61 -2.23 2.10 -0.47
N ALA A 62 -2.74 2.54 0.69
CA ALA A 62 -1.95 2.62 1.92
C ALA A 62 -1.40 1.25 2.33
N GLN A 63 -2.22 0.19 2.23
CA GLN A 63 -1.79 -1.18 2.50
C GLN A 63 -0.71 -1.65 1.52
N ALA A 64 -0.87 -1.38 0.23
CA ALA A 64 0.13 -1.74 -0.78
C ALA A 64 1.47 -1.03 -0.56
N ILE A 65 1.44 0.26 -0.20
CA ILE A 65 2.64 1.04 0.12
C ILE A 65 3.31 0.50 1.39
N ALA A 66 2.55 0.17 2.44
CA ALA A 66 3.08 -0.42 3.66
C ALA A 66 3.80 -1.74 3.35
N LYS A 67 3.13 -2.67 2.66
CA LYS A 67 3.71 -3.96 2.25
C LYS A 67 4.99 -3.80 1.42
N ALA A 68 5.00 -2.86 0.47
CA ALA A 68 6.17 -2.60 -0.37
C ALA A 68 7.35 -2.04 0.45
N LYS A 69 7.09 -1.18 1.44
CA LYS A 69 8.11 -0.67 2.36
C LYS A 69 8.69 -1.77 3.24
N ASP A 70 7.84 -2.63 3.78
CA ASP A 70 8.26 -3.76 4.62
C ASP A 70 9.14 -4.72 3.82
N LEU A 71 8.73 -5.04 2.59
CA LEU A 71 9.52 -5.84 1.66
C LEU A 71 10.88 -5.21 1.36
N ALA A 72 10.91 -3.92 1.01
CA ALA A 72 12.16 -3.22 0.72
C ALA A 72 13.10 -3.17 1.94
N ALA A 73 12.55 -2.96 3.14
CA ALA A 73 13.31 -3.01 4.38
C ALA A 73 13.86 -4.42 4.65
N ALA A 74 13.06 -5.46 4.41
CA ALA A 74 13.46 -6.86 4.55
C ALA A 74 14.60 -7.24 3.59
N MET A 75 14.53 -6.81 2.33
CA MET A 75 15.59 -6.99 1.33
C MET A 75 16.86 -6.23 1.73
N GLY A 76 16.73 -4.98 2.19
CA GLY A 76 17.86 -4.15 2.64
C GLY A 76 18.60 -4.74 3.84
N LYS A 77 17.87 -5.23 4.85
CA LYS A 77 18.46 -5.90 6.03
C LYS A 77 19.29 -7.13 5.68
N ARG A 78 18.90 -7.85 4.61
CA ARG A 78 19.58 -9.05 4.12
C ARG A 78 20.70 -8.75 3.12
N GLY A 79 20.94 -7.48 2.78
CA GLY A 79 21.97 -7.08 1.82
C GLY A 79 21.67 -7.49 0.38
N VAL A 80 20.40 -7.72 0.03
CA VAL A 80 20.00 -8.08 -1.34
C VAL A 80 20.25 -6.90 -2.28
N LYS A 81 20.93 -7.17 -3.40
CA LYS A 81 21.20 -6.19 -4.45
C LYS A 81 20.25 -6.42 -5.62
N LEU A 82 19.62 -5.36 -6.11
CA LEU A 82 18.81 -5.43 -7.33
C LEU A 82 19.69 -5.17 -8.55
N GLY A 83 19.70 -6.13 -9.48
CA GLY A 83 20.33 -6.01 -10.80
C GLY A 83 19.35 -5.55 -11.88
N LYS A 84 19.81 -5.57 -13.14
CA LYS A 84 18.93 -5.34 -14.30
C LYS A 84 17.92 -6.48 -14.43
N ALA A 85 16.71 -6.16 -14.89
CA ALA A 85 15.64 -7.13 -15.11
C ALA A 85 15.84 -7.94 -16.42
N ALA A 86 17.00 -8.58 -16.57
CA ALA A 86 17.42 -9.25 -17.80
C ALA A 86 16.53 -10.46 -18.18
N TYR A 87 15.86 -11.07 -17.20
CA TYR A 87 15.03 -12.25 -17.37
C TYR A 87 13.54 -11.99 -17.17
N GLN A 88 13.10 -10.73 -17.23
CA GLN A 88 11.71 -10.36 -16.99
C GLN A 88 10.74 -11.07 -17.96
N GLU A 89 11.17 -11.35 -19.18
CA GLU A 89 10.38 -12.10 -20.16
C GLU A 89 10.17 -13.57 -19.76
N LEU A 90 11.13 -14.17 -19.04
CA LEU A 90 11.09 -15.58 -18.59
C LEU A 90 10.41 -15.74 -17.23
N THR A 91 10.60 -14.78 -16.31
CA THR A 91 10.04 -14.83 -14.95
C THR A 91 8.65 -14.17 -14.82
N GLY A 92 8.20 -13.50 -15.88
CA GLY A 92 6.97 -12.71 -15.87
C GLY A 92 7.00 -11.55 -14.87
N VAL A 93 5.83 -11.22 -14.30
CA VAL A 93 5.63 -10.09 -13.36
C VAL A 93 5.69 -10.53 -11.90
N LYS A 94 6.13 -11.77 -11.62
CA LYS A 94 6.13 -12.30 -10.24
C LYS A 94 7.24 -11.62 -9.44
N LYS A 95 6.89 -11.18 -8.23
CA LYS A 95 7.75 -10.37 -7.35
C LYS A 95 7.97 -11.12 -6.03
N PRO A 96 9.08 -10.87 -5.34
CA PRO A 96 9.28 -11.42 -4.01
C PRO A 96 8.19 -10.94 -3.06
N VAL A 97 7.74 -11.84 -2.19
CA VAL A 97 6.70 -11.58 -1.19
C VAL A 97 7.29 -11.82 0.19
N LEU A 98 6.94 -10.96 1.14
CA LEU A 98 7.27 -11.17 2.54
C LEU A 98 6.04 -11.77 3.22
N ASP A 99 6.21 -12.93 3.86
CA ASP A 99 5.13 -13.55 4.63
C ASP A 99 4.98 -12.95 6.04
N GLU A 100 4.02 -13.47 6.81
CA GLU A 100 3.72 -13.02 8.17
C GLU A 100 4.83 -13.38 9.17
N GLN A 101 5.63 -14.39 8.86
CA GLN A 101 6.77 -14.86 9.66
C GLN A 101 8.05 -14.08 9.34
N GLY A 102 8.01 -13.20 8.33
CA GLY A 102 9.13 -12.39 7.89
C GLY A 102 10.10 -13.14 6.97
N VAL A 103 9.70 -14.30 6.43
CA VAL A 103 10.44 -15.08 5.42
C VAL A 103 10.14 -14.50 4.04
N LEU A 104 11.19 -14.42 3.22
CA LEU A 104 11.09 -13.91 1.86
C LEU A 104 10.87 -15.05 0.89
N HIS A 105 9.78 -14.98 0.16
CA HIS A 105 9.42 -15.90 -0.90
C HIS A 105 9.88 -15.32 -2.23
N TRP A 106 10.81 -16.01 -2.89
CA TRP A 106 11.47 -15.57 -4.11
C TRP A 106 10.94 -16.31 -5.32
N PRO A 107 10.61 -15.60 -6.42
CA PRO A 107 10.55 -16.23 -7.73
C PRO A 107 11.98 -16.55 -8.19
N VAL A 108 12.29 -17.83 -8.39
CA VAL A 108 13.62 -18.30 -8.78
C VAL A 108 13.58 -18.89 -10.19
N LEU A 109 14.49 -18.46 -11.05
CA LEU A 109 14.70 -19.03 -12.38
C LEU A 109 15.96 -19.88 -12.38
N LEU A 110 15.82 -21.17 -12.66
CA LEU A 110 16.92 -22.11 -12.85
C LEU A 110 17.20 -22.24 -14.34
N LEU A 111 18.47 -22.09 -14.73
CA LEU A 111 18.91 -22.19 -16.11
C LEU A 111 19.77 -23.43 -16.29
N TYR A 112 19.51 -24.19 -17.35
CA TYR A 112 20.25 -25.39 -17.75
C TYR A 112 20.84 -25.16 -19.14
N PRO A 113 21.99 -24.46 -19.25
CA PRO A 113 22.59 -24.10 -20.53
C PRO A 113 22.94 -25.31 -21.40
N GLU A 114 23.26 -26.45 -20.78
CA GLU A 114 23.67 -27.68 -21.44
C GLU A 114 22.58 -28.21 -22.38
N VAL A 115 21.32 -28.05 -21.97
CA VAL A 115 20.14 -28.50 -22.73
C VAL A 115 19.33 -27.33 -23.28
N MET A 116 19.82 -26.10 -23.12
CA MET A 116 19.12 -24.85 -23.46
C MET A 116 17.70 -24.79 -22.87
N SER A 117 17.54 -25.27 -21.63
CA SER A 117 16.25 -25.30 -20.91
C SER A 117 16.30 -24.43 -19.66
N SER A 118 15.12 -24.13 -19.10
CA SER A 118 14.98 -23.39 -17.85
C SER A 118 13.73 -23.80 -17.10
N ASP A 119 13.80 -23.80 -15.77
CA ASP A 119 12.65 -24.00 -14.88
C ASP A 119 12.40 -22.77 -14.03
N PHE A 120 11.13 -22.53 -13.68
CA PHE A 120 10.72 -21.39 -12.88
C PHE A 120 9.98 -21.85 -11.61
N ILE A 121 10.55 -21.51 -10.46
CA ILE A 121 9.96 -21.75 -9.15
C ILE A 121 9.27 -20.45 -8.72
N GLU A 122 7.97 -20.50 -8.57
CA GLU A 122 7.15 -19.33 -8.27
C GLU A 122 7.29 -18.83 -6.81
N ASP A 123 7.58 -19.75 -5.89
CA ASP A 123 7.52 -19.55 -4.45
C ASP A 123 8.65 -20.30 -3.75
N PHE A 124 9.78 -19.62 -3.51
CA PHE A 124 10.96 -20.19 -2.87
C PHE A 124 11.30 -19.47 -1.55
N PRO A 125 11.19 -20.11 -0.38
CA PRO A 125 11.51 -19.47 0.90
C PRO A 125 13.03 -19.24 1.04
N ASP A 126 13.44 -18.06 1.51
CA ASP A 126 14.86 -17.74 1.74
C ASP A 126 15.52 -18.57 2.84
N THR A 127 14.73 -19.29 3.64
CA THR A 127 15.19 -20.26 4.64
C THR A 127 15.37 -21.68 4.11
N ASP A 128 14.89 -21.97 2.90
CA ASP A 128 14.95 -23.30 2.32
C ASP A 128 16.25 -23.54 1.54
N THR A 129 16.57 -24.81 1.30
CA THR A 129 17.69 -25.25 0.49
C THR A 129 17.23 -25.64 -0.92
N PHE A 130 18.14 -25.62 -1.88
CA PHE A 130 17.83 -26.03 -3.25
C PHE A 130 17.67 -27.55 -3.40
N SER A 131 18.19 -28.36 -2.48
CA SER A 131 18.18 -29.83 -2.60
C SER A 131 16.77 -30.43 -2.74
N PRO A 132 15.78 -30.09 -1.88
CA PRO A 132 14.42 -30.62 -2.03
C PRO A 132 13.75 -30.24 -3.36
N HIS A 133 14.07 -29.05 -3.89
CA HIS A 133 13.50 -28.54 -5.13
C HIS A 133 14.10 -29.24 -6.36
N LEU A 134 15.41 -29.51 -6.34
CA LEU A 134 16.10 -30.20 -7.42
C LEU A 134 15.71 -31.68 -7.50
N ASP A 135 15.44 -32.34 -6.38
CA ASP A 135 14.96 -33.72 -6.36
C ASP A 135 13.62 -33.86 -7.09
N VAL A 136 12.73 -32.88 -6.96
CA VAL A 136 11.43 -32.85 -7.68
C VAL A 136 11.60 -32.56 -9.16
N ILE A 137 12.54 -31.68 -9.55
CA ILE A 137 12.76 -31.29 -10.95
C ILE A 137 13.52 -32.37 -11.74
N SER A 138 14.33 -33.17 -11.06
CA SER A 138 15.14 -34.24 -11.68
C SER A 138 14.48 -35.63 -11.68
N SER A 139 13.27 -35.77 -11.11
CA SER A 139 12.47 -37.00 -11.09
C SER A 139 11.57 -37.13 -12.32
#